data_AF-A0A0C9TQ05-F1
#
_entry.id   AF-A0A0C9TQ05-F1
#
_cell.length_a   1.000
_cell.length_b   1.000
_cell.length_c   1.000
_cell.angle_alpha   90.00
_cell.angle_beta   90.00
_cell.angle_gamma   90.00
#
_symmetry.space_group_name_H-M   'P 1'
#
loop_
_entity.id
_entity.type
_entity.pdbx_description
1 polymer ?
#
loop_
_entity_poly.entity_id
_entity_poly.type
_entity_poly.pdbx_seq_one_letter_code
_entity_poly.pdbx_strand_id
1 'polypeptide(L)'
;MDTHLVTGRRKNLIAIPCFACPEPEFNMEVNWCTITPKELSYVNRLHISQDANFRNQMRRKEKKSDPDDIAFFNGRCFYDLKQAIDTYLLGTADSDAKSECSNHKAVALQNILKFVHMVITGIMVVVCRHDLFRVGGHIDLQRGECYMNADFALHGALTWIPSPDEITHTYDIVCQYSKKIRARWEKHFPEEIGLLDRMIHAVLKKHIVGHIQECQVRYSCDYKEGFGRVYGEGVEAMWAEDNQQSSGLREMNQGMRQDVTENNHMFWNS
;
A
#
# COMPACT_ATOMS: atom_id res chain seq x y z
N MET A 1 20.08 -21.16 -23.09
CA MET A 1 20.11 -19.69 -23.04
C MET A 1 19.13 -19.31 -21.98
N ASP A 2 19.61 -18.83 -20.84
CA ASP A 2 18.73 -18.27 -19.82
C ASP A 2 18.14 -16.99 -20.41
N THR A 3 16.96 -17.11 -21.00
CA THR A 3 16.13 -15.95 -21.28
C THR A 3 15.71 -15.43 -19.92
N HIS A 4 16.53 -14.58 -19.32
CA HIS A 4 16.07 -13.71 -18.25
C HIS A 4 14.78 -13.08 -18.78
N LEU A 5 13.67 -13.33 -18.08
CA LEU A 5 12.40 -12.68 -18.39
C LEU A 5 12.72 -11.18 -18.36
N VAL A 6 12.75 -10.55 -19.54
CA VAL A 6 12.95 -9.11 -19.64
C VAL A 6 11.69 -8.53 -19.04
N THR A 7 11.79 -8.09 -17.79
CA THR A 7 10.68 -7.47 -17.08
C THR A 7 11.04 -6.02 -16.84
N GLY A 8 10.06 -5.12 -16.95
CA GLY A 8 10.20 -3.72 -16.52
C GLY A 8 10.24 -3.56 -14.99
N ARG A 9 10.44 -4.65 -14.24
CA ARG A 9 10.53 -4.64 -12.78
C ARG A 9 11.78 -3.92 -12.33
N ARG A 10 11.73 -3.31 -11.14
CA ARG A 10 12.89 -2.71 -10.48
C ARG A 10 14.04 -3.74 -10.40
N LYS A 11 15.27 -3.28 -10.59
CA LYS A 11 16.45 -4.15 -10.53
C LYS A 11 16.69 -4.67 -9.10
N ASN A 12 17.26 -5.86 -8.99
CA ASN A 12 17.69 -6.49 -7.73
C ASN A 12 16.56 -6.85 -6.74
N LEU A 13 15.32 -7.01 -7.21
CA LEU A 13 14.22 -7.48 -6.37
C LEU A 13 14.41 -8.95 -5.95
N ILE A 14 14.08 -9.22 -4.70
CA ILE A 14 14.11 -10.55 -4.06
C ILE A 14 12.69 -10.99 -3.66
N ALA A 15 11.72 -10.07 -3.67
CA ALA A 15 10.31 -10.41 -3.42
C ALA A 15 9.72 -11.30 -4.50
N ILE A 16 8.78 -12.16 -4.09
CA ILE A 16 7.89 -12.88 -4.99
C ILE A 16 6.71 -11.96 -5.33
N PRO A 17 6.57 -11.49 -6.58
CA PRO A 17 5.42 -10.68 -6.98
C PRO A 17 4.20 -11.57 -7.25
N CYS A 18 3.04 -10.94 -7.38
CA CYS A 18 1.86 -11.65 -7.88
C CYS A 18 1.96 -11.88 -9.39
N PHE A 19 2.19 -13.12 -9.82
CA PHE A 19 2.25 -13.49 -11.24
C PHE A 19 0.90 -13.50 -11.96
N ALA A 20 -0.21 -13.43 -11.21
CA ALA A 20 -1.56 -13.36 -11.76
C ALA A 20 -2.03 -11.91 -12.01
N CYS A 21 -1.36 -10.90 -11.45
CA CYS A 21 -1.68 -9.52 -11.76
C CYS A 21 -1.28 -9.20 -13.21
N PRO A 22 -2.07 -8.39 -13.94
CA PRO A 22 -1.68 -7.92 -15.26
C PRO A 22 -0.39 -7.10 -15.15
N GLU A 23 0.64 -7.56 -15.85
CA GLU A 23 1.96 -6.94 -15.93
C GLU A 23 2.34 -6.77 -17.41
N PRO A 24 2.39 -5.51 -17.90
CA PRO A 24 2.83 -5.21 -19.25
C PRO A 24 4.18 -5.86 -19.57
N GLU A 25 4.31 -6.37 -20.79
CA GLU A 25 5.53 -7.05 -21.30
C GLU A 25 5.87 -8.39 -20.64
N PHE A 26 5.10 -8.83 -19.63
CA PHE A 26 5.34 -10.10 -18.94
C PHE A 26 4.24 -11.14 -19.20
N ASN A 27 2.99 -10.84 -18.84
CA ASN A 27 1.88 -11.80 -18.92
C ASN A 27 0.62 -11.22 -19.61
N MET A 28 0.76 -10.07 -20.27
CA MET A 28 -0.30 -9.43 -21.05
C MET A 28 -0.05 -9.61 -22.56
N GLU A 29 -1.11 -9.62 -23.36
CA GLU A 29 -0.99 -9.68 -24.82
C GLU A 29 -0.23 -8.48 -25.39
N VAL A 30 0.56 -8.69 -26.45
CA VAL A 30 1.24 -7.58 -27.13
C VAL A 30 0.19 -6.63 -27.71
N ASN A 31 0.37 -5.33 -27.49
CA ASN A 31 -0.61 -4.29 -27.86
C ASN A 31 -1.98 -4.44 -27.19
N TRP A 32 -2.06 -5.04 -25.99
CA TRP A 32 -3.29 -5.20 -25.20
C TRP A 32 -4.13 -3.91 -25.10
N CYS A 33 -3.48 -2.74 -25.05
CA CYS A 33 -4.12 -1.43 -24.98
C CYS A 33 -4.84 -1.01 -26.27
N THR A 34 -4.42 -1.54 -27.42
CA THR A 34 -5.01 -1.24 -28.74
C THR A 34 -6.04 -2.30 -29.16
N ILE A 35 -5.79 -3.57 -28.83
CA ILE A 35 -6.67 -4.68 -29.24
C ILE A 35 -7.91 -4.82 -28.35
N THR A 36 -7.84 -4.39 -27.10
CA THR A 36 -8.97 -4.45 -26.16
C THR A 36 -9.85 -3.21 -26.37
N PRO A 37 -11.13 -3.37 -26.75
CA PRO A 37 -12.06 -2.25 -26.84
C PRO A 37 -12.15 -1.49 -25.51
N LYS A 38 -12.40 -0.18 -25.55
CA LYS A 38 -12.39 0.67 -24.35
C LYS A 38 -13.41 0.22 -23.32
N GLU A 39 -14.58 -0.23 -23.77
CA GLU A 39 -15.65 -0.79 -22.94
C GLU A 39 -15.26 -2.11 -22.24
N LEU A 40 -14.19 -2.78 -22.67
CA LEU A 40 -13.65 -4.01 -22.08
C LEU A 40 -12.28 -3.80 -21.41
N SER A 41 -11.81 -2.55 -21.30
CA SER A 41 -10.49 -2.24 -20.71
C SER A 41 -10.31 -2.81 -19.30
N TYR A 42 -11.42 -3.00 -18.57
CA TYR A 42 -11.44 -3.59 -17.25
C TYR A 42 -10.88 -5.02 -17.16
N VAL A 43 -10.80 -5.76 -18.28
CA VAL A 43 -10.22 -7.12 -18.32
C VAL A 43 -8.72 -7.09 -18.02
N ASN A 44 -8.04 -6.02 -18.40
CA ASN A 44 -6.59 -5.82 -18.24
C ASN A 44 -6.24 -5.02 -16.98
N ARG A 45 -7.22 -4.79 -16.09
CA ARG A 45 -7.10 -3.85 -14.99
C ARG A 45 -6.33 -4.43 -13.81
N LEU A 46 -5.40 -3.64 -13.26
CA LEU A 46 -4.79 -3.96 -11.98
C LEU A 46 -5.74 -3.58 -10.85
N HIS A 47 -5.94 -4.48 -9.90
CA HIS A 47 -6.78 -4.22 -8.74
C HIS A 47 -5.94 -4.24 -7.48
N ILE A 48 -5.90 -3.11 -6.76
CA ILE A 48 -5.17 -2.95 -5.50
C ILE A 48 -6.07 -2.46 -4.38
N SER A 49 -5.73 -2.90 -3.18
CA SER A 49 -6.29 -2.47 -1.91
C SER A 49 -5.17 -1.93 -1.04
N GLN A 50 -5.42 -0.81 -0.37
CA GLN A 50 -4.46 -0.17 0.52
C GLN A 50 -5.08 -0.05 1.91
N ASP A 51 -4.32 -0.40 2.94
CA ASP A 51 -4.79 -0.31 4.33
C ASP A 51 -3.64 -0.28 5.35
N ALA A 52 -3.95 0.22 6.55
CA ALA A 52 -3.05 0.35 7.68
C ALA A 52 -3.36 -0.66 8.80
N ASN A 53 -2.36 -1.45 9.20
CA ASN A 53 -2.42 -2.31 10.36
C ASN A 53 -1.70 -1.73 11.58
N PHE A 54 -2.46 -1.42 12.63
CA PHE A 54 -1.95 -0.83 13.89
C PHE A 54 -1.53 -1.85 14.97
N ARG A 55 -1.38 -3.13 14.62
CA ARG A 55 -0.86 -4.17 15.52
C ARG A 55 0.64 -4.39 15.36
N ASN A 56 1.20 -4.17 14.17
CA ASN A 56 2.65 -4.27 13.88
C ASN A 56 3.44 -3.09 14.44
N GLN A 57 3.44 -2.99 15.76
CA GLN A 57 4.06 -1.91 16.51
C GLN A 57 5.54 -2.22 16.78
N MET A 58 6.29 -1.21 17.20
CA MET A 58 7.61 -1.34 17.78
C MET A 58 7.72 -0.43 18.99
N ARG A 59 8.04 -0.97 20.17
CA ARG A 59 8.19 -0.14 21.37
C ARG A 59 9.45 0.69 21.32
N ARG A 60 9.33 1.92 21.84
CA ARG A 60 10.44 2.74 22.28
C ARG A 60 11.01 2.14 23.56
N LYS A 61 12.12 1.42 23.41
CA LYS A 61 12.95 0.95 24.51
C LYS A 61 14.31 1.61 24.40
N GLU A 62 14.98 1.81 25.52
CA GLU A 62 16.43 2.10 25.56
C GLU A 62 17.19 0.83 25.15
N LYS A 63 17.03 0.43 23.89
CA LYS A 63 17.88 -0.60 23.31
C LYS A 63 19.23 0.03 23.09
N LYS A 64 20.31 -0.66 23.46
CA LYS A 64 21.62 -0.32 22.89
C LYS A 64 21.44 -0.47 21.39
N SER A 65 21.33 0.66 20.68
CA SER A 65 21.18 0.67 19.24
C SER A 65 22.37 -0.09 18.69
N ASP A 66 22.12 -1.25 18.12
CA ASP A 66 23.13 -1.95 17.35
C ASP A 66 23.34 -1.11 16.10
N PRO A 67 24.51 -0.48 15.91
CA PRO A 67 24.78 0.34 14.73
C PRO A 67 24.71 -0.49 13.44
N ASP A 68 24.80 -1.81 13.56
CA ASP A 68 24.75 -2.76 12.47
C ASP A 68 23.36 -3.41 12.29
N ASP A 69 22.31 -2.93 12.98
CA ASP A 69 20.90 -3.34 12.75
C ASP A 69 20.37 -2.77 11.43
N ILE A 70 20.80 -3.39 10.34
CA ILE A 70 20.39 -3.11 8.97
C ILE A 70 19.55 -4.29 8.49
N ALA A 71 18.35 -4.02 7.98
CA ALA A 71 17.51 -5.06 7.39
C ALA A 71 18.26 -5.80 6.27
N PHE A 72 18.18 -7.13 6.22
CA PHE A 72 18.73 -7.97 5.18
C PHE A 72 18.15 -7.65 3.81
N PHE A 73 16.82 -7.51 3.69
CA PHE A 73 16.21 -7.22 2.38
C PHE A 73 16.58 -5.83 1.86
N ASN A 74 16.72 -4.84 2.76
CA ASN A 74 17.24 -3.49 2.51
C ASN A 74 16.74 -2.87 1.18
N GLY A 75 15.43 -2.67 1.04
CA GLY A 75 14.89 -2.04 -0.17
C GLY A 75 14.75 -2.94 -1.40
N ARG A 76 14.93 -4.25 -1.26
CA ARG A 76 14.83 -5.23 -2.35
C ARG A 76 13.58 -6.10 -2.27
N CYS A 77 12.70 -5.85 -1.31
CA CYS A 77 11.49 -6.65 -1.09
C CYS A 77 10.24 -5.76 -1.02
N PHE A 78 9.50 -5.74 0.08
CA PHE A 78 8.24 -4.99 0.18
C PHE A 78 8.43 -3.55 0.66
N TYR A 79 9.46 -3.28 1.46
CA TYR A 79 9.85 -1.92 1.86
C TYR A 79 10.87 -1.33 0.88
N ASP A 80 10.87 0.00 0.69
CA ASP A 80 11.97 0.71 0.01
C ASP A 80 13.20 0.83 0.92
N LEU A 81 14.30 1.30 0.33
CA LEU A 81 15.52 1.65 1.04
C LEU A 81 15.21 2.61 2.19
N LYS A 82 15.74 2.30 3.38
CA LYS A 82 15.57 3.11 4.58
C LYS A 82 15.91 4.59 4.33
N GLN A 83 16.99 4.85 3.60
CA GLN A 83 17.40 6.22 3.26
C GLN A 83 16.34 6.98 2.43
N ALA A 84 15.69 6.30 1.48
CA ALA A 84 14.64 6.89 0.66
C ALA A 84 13.41 7.21 1.50
N ILE A 85 13.00 6.27 2.36
CA ILE A 85 11.89 6.45 3.31
C ILE A 85 12.19 7.63 4.25
N ASP A 86 13.36 7.63 4.90
CA ASP A 86 13.75 8.68 5.85
C ASP A 86 13.78 10.07 5.18
N THR A 87 14.35 10.16 3.98
CA THR A 87 14.42 11.41 3.20
C THR A 87 13.01 11.92 2.88
N TYR A 88 12.12 11.03 2.45
CA TYR A 88 10.74 11.37 2.16
C TYR A 88 9.99 11.83 3.42
N LEU A 89 10.10 11.09 4.53
CA LEU A 89 9.43 11.43 5.78
C LEU A 89 9.93 12.75 6.38
N LEU A 90 11.22 13.05 6.27
CA LEU A 90 11.79 14.33 6.73
C LEU A 90 11.38 15.52 5.85
N GLY A 91 11.22 15.30 4.54
CA GLY A 91 10.82 16.34 3.57
C GLY A 91 9.31 16.56 3.45
N THR A 92 8.50 15.72 4.10
CA THR A 92 7.04 15.72 3.95
C THR A 92 6.38 16.11 5.26
N ALA A 93 5.67 17.23 5.25
CA ALA A 93 4.83 17.63 6.36
C ALA A 93 3.55 16.80 6.37
N ASP A 94 3.12 16.39 7.57
CA ASP A 94 1.82 15.76 7.73
C ASP A 94 0.70 16.73 7.37
N SER A 95 -0.33 16.24 6.70
CA SER A 95 -1.50 17.04 6.37
C SER A 95 -2.58 16.82 7.41
N ASP A 96 -2.84 17.83 8.24
CA ASP A 96 -3.96 17.86 9.20
C ASP A 96 -5.33 18.01 8.49
N ALA A 97 -5.61 17.15 7.51
CA ALA A 97 -6.90 17.12 6.86
C ALA A 97 -7.94 16.60 7.86
N LYS A 98 -8.76 17.51 8.38
CA LYS A 98 -9.89 17.13 9.24
C LYS A 98 -10.81 16.20 8.45
N SER A 99 -11.21 15.11 9.11
CA SER A 99 -12.14 14.18 8.47
C SER A 99 -13.50 14.84 8.24
N GLU A 100 -13.89 14.94 6.97
CA GLU A 100 -15.16 15.50 6.51
C GLU A 100 -16.27 14.44 6.40
N CYS A 101 -15.90 13.16 6.55
CA CYS A 101 -16.80 12.01 6.53
C CYS A 101 -16.95 11.45 7.97
N SER A 102 -18.15 11.05 8.37
CA SER A 102 -18.51 10.74 9.78
C SER A 102 -17.69 9.65 10.47
N ASN A 103 -17.65 9.71 11.82
CA ASN A 103 -17.10 8.79 12.83
C ASN A 103 -15.58 8.59 13.02
N HIS A 104 -14.70 9.18 12.22
CA HIS A 104 -13.23 9.05 12.48
C HIS A 104 -12.71 9.82 13.71
N LYS A 105 -13.49 10.74 14.29
CA LYS A 105 -13.06 11.53 15.46
C LYS A 105 -12.77 10.69 16.71
N ALA A 106 -13.50 9.59 16.90
CA ALA A 106 -13.28 8.69 18.04
C ALA A 106 -11.98 7.87 17.90
N VAL A 107 -11.64 7.47 16.67
CA VAL A 107 -10.43 6.69 16.35
C VAL A 107 -9.16 7.51 16.61
N ALA A 108 -9.18 8.81 16.28
CA ALA A 108 -8.05 9.71 16.51
C ALA A 108 -7.65 9.82 18.00
N LEU A 109 -8.63 9.86 18.92
CA LEU A 109 -8.34 9.94 20.37
C LEU A 109 -7.82 8.61 20.93
N GLN A 110 -8.35 7.48 20.46
CA GLN A 110 -7.93 6.14 20.87
C GLN A 110 -6.50 5.83 20.42
N ASN A 111 -6.11 6.33 19.24
CA ASN A 111 -4.76 6.20 18.70
C ASN A 111 -3.69 6.87 19.57
N ILE A 112 -3.98 8.06 20.12
CA ILE A 112 -3.02 8.81 20.96
C ILE A 112 -2.63 8.01 22.21
N LEU A 113 -3.59 7.37 22.89
CA LEU A 113 -3.32 6.56 24.09
C LEU A 113 -2.69 5.20 23.76
N LYS A 114 -3.06 4.60 22.63
CA LYS A 114 -2.57 3.27 22.21
C LYS A 114 -1.10 3.29 21.77
N PHE A 115 -0.62 4.42 21.27
CA PHE A 115 0.73 4.54 20.68
C PHE A 115 1.76 5.20 21.61
N VAL A 116 1.42 5.42 22.88
CA VAL A 116 2.39 5.93 23.87
C VAL A 116 3.55 4.93 23.97
N HIS A 117 4.78 5.47 23.95
CA HIS A 117 6.03 4.71 23.94
C HIS A 117 6.22 3.79 22.72
N MET A 118 5.60 4.07 21.57
CA MET A 118 5.90 3.39 20.31
C MET A 118 6.81 4.24 19.43
N VAL A 119 7.75 3.60 18.74
CA VAL A 119 8.52 4.20 17.63
C VAL A 119 7.80 3.94 16.31
N ILE A 120 7.25 2.74 16.15
CA ILE A 120 6.39 2.35 15.03
C ILE A 120 5.04 1.99 15.60
N THR A 121 3.99 2.59 15.05
CA THR A 121 2.60 2.45 15.50
C THR A 121 1.80 1.43 14.70
N GLY A 122 2.36 1.01 13.57
CA GLY A 122 1.74 0.07 12.63
C GLY A 122 2.49 0.06 11.30
N ILE A 123 1.90 -0.56 10.30
CA ILE A 123 2.39 -0.59 8.92
C ILE A 123 1.25 -0.21 7.99
N MET A 124 1.57 0.48 6.90
CA MET A 124 0.69 0.65 5.74
C MET A 124 1.18 -0.30 4.66
N VAL A 125 0.25 -1.01 4.02
CA VAL A 125 0.57 -1.92 2.90
C VAL A 125 -0.36 -1.70 1.73
N VAL A 126 0.08 -2.14 0.56
CA VAL A 126 -0.76 -2.31 -0.63
C VAL A 126 -0.77 -3.78 -1.03
N VAL A 127 -1.95 -4.32 -1.32
CA VAL A 127 -2.15 -5.71 -1.75
C VAL A 127 -2.92 -5.73 -3.06
N CYS A 128 -2.82 -6.81 -3.82
CA CYS A 128 -3.62 -7.01 -5.02
C CYS A 128 -4.91 -7.81 -4.74
N ARG A 129 -5.81 -7.90 -5.73
CA ARG A 129 -7.05 -8.71 -5.64
C ARG A 129 -6.86 -10.22 -5.44
N HIS A 130 -5.64 -10.72 -5.57
CA HIS A 130 -5.29 -12.12 -5.31
C HIS A 130 -4.76 -12.31 -3.88
N ASP A 131 -5.00 -11.30 -3.03
CA ASP A 131 -4.59 -11.25 -1.64
C ASP A 131 -3.08 -11.44 -1.49
N LEU A 132 -2.28 -10.86 -2.40
CA LEU A 132 -0.81 -10.87 -2.32
C LEU A 132 -0.29 -9.45 -2.10
N PHE A 133 0.75 -9.34 -1.28
CA PHE A 133 1.42 -8.07 -1.01
C PHE A 133 2.09 -7.53 -2.29
N ARG A 134 1.88 -6.24 -2.58
CA ARG A 134 2.58 -5.56 -3.68
C ARG A 134 4.00 -5.23 -3.23
N VAL A 135 4.96 -5.59 -4.06
CA VAL A 135 6.38 -5.26 -3.88
C VAL A 135 6.53 -3.72 -3.87
N GLY A 136 7.36 -3.20 -2.96
CA GLY A 136 7.48 -1.75 -2.71
C GLY A 136 6.27 -1.10 -2.00
N GLY A 137 5.25 -1.88 -1.65
CA GLY A 137 3.98 -1.38 -1.12
C GLY A 137 3.95 -1.12 0.39
N HIS A 138 5.08 -1.23 1.10
CA HIS A 138 5.11 -1.16 2.56
C HIS A 138 5.77 0.10 3.09
N ILE A 139 5.22 0.64 4.19
CA ILE A 139 5.87 1.67 4.98
C ILE A 139 5.45 1.59 6.45
N ASP A 140 6.41 1.82 7.35
CA ASP A 140 6.14 1.92 8.78
C ASP A 140 5.40 3.23 9.13
N LEU A 141 4.50 3.17 10.10
CA LEU A 141 3.72 4.30 10.58
C LEU A 141 4.36 4.93 11.82
N GLN A 142 4.74 6.20 11.77
CA GLN A 142 5.43 6.88 12.87
C GLN A 142 4.46 7.36 13.95
N ARG A 143 3.25 7.78 13.56
CA ARG A 143 2.27 8.36 14.50
C ARG A 143 0.82 8.08 14.07
N GLY A 144 0.53 6.81 13.87
CA GLY A 144 -0.68 6.39 13.20
C GLY A 144 -0.58 6.61 11.70
N GLU A 145 -1.71 6.46 11.04
CA GLU A 145 -1.85 6.59 9.60
C GLU A 145 -1.94 8.05 9.18
N CYS A 146 -1.07 8.43 8.25
CA CYS A 146 -1.03 9.76 7.65
C CYS A 146 -1.01 9.63 6.13
N TYR A 147 -1.47 10.66 5.41
CA TYR A 147 -1.47 10.62 3.94
C TYR A 147 -0.09 10.48 3.34
N MET A 148 0.96 10.97 4.01
CA MET A 148 2.34 10.76 3.57
C MET A 148 2.71 9.27 3.50
N ASN A 149 2.28 8.47 4.50
CA ASN A 149 2.52 7.03 4.50
C ASN A 149 1.71 6.36 3.38
N ALA A 150 0.45 6.78 3.21
CA ALA A 150 -0.39 6.25 2.15
C ALA A 150 0.18 6.53 0.75
N ASP A 151 0.63 7.76 0.49
CA ASP A 151 1.22 8.16 -0.78
C ASP A 151 2.50 7.35 -1.10
N PHE A 152 3.39 7.16 -0.12
CA PHE A 152 4.64 6.43 -0.33
C PHE A 152 4.42 4.95 -0.62
N ALA A 153 3.54 4.30 0.15
CA ALA A 153 3.16 2.91 -0.07
C ALA A 153 2.53 2.71 -1.45
N LEU A 154 1.62 3.60 -1.84
CA LEU A 154 0.98 3.56 -3.16
C LEU A 154 2.00 3.79 -4.28
N HIS A 155 2.90 4.77 -4.13
CA HIS A 155 3.95 5.05 -5.11
C HIS A 155 4.81 3.81 -5.37
N GLY A 156 5.37 3.19 -4.33
CA GLY A 156 6.19 1.99 -4.50
C GLY A 156 5.40 0.82 -5.11
N ALA A 157 4.19 0.59 -4.63
CA ALA A 157 3.31 -0.45 -5.15
C ALA A 157 2.94 -0.30 -6.64
N LEU A 158 3.00 0.90 -7.20
CA LEU A 158 2.67 1.16 -8.61
C LEU A 158 3.89 1.21 -9.55
N THR A 159 5.07 1.45 -9.01
CA THR A 159 6.29 1.78 -9.79
C THR A 159 7.30 0.65 -9.84
N TRP A 160 7.34 -0.22 -8.83
CA TRP A 160 8.34 -1.28 -8.75
C TRP A 160 8.06 -2.44 -9.71
N ILE A 161 6.80 -2.63 -10.06
CA ILE A 161 6.34 -3.59 -11.06
C ILE A 161 5.49 -2.79 -12.07
N PRO A 162 5.71 -2.96 -13.38
CA PRO A 162 4.91 -2.30 -14.40
C PRO A 162 3.41 -2.49 -14.16
N SER A 163 2.68 -1.38 -14.19
CA SER A 163 1.22 -1.36 -14.02
C SER A 163 0.53 -1.11 -15.36
N PRO A 164 -0.66 -1.68 -15.61
CA PRO A 164 -1.48 -1.45 -16.80
C PRO A 164 -2.29 -0.13 -16.72
N ASP A 165 -2.98 0.21 -17.80
CA ASP A 165 -3.56 1.55 -18.07
C ASP A 165 -4.75 1.90 -17.19
N GLU A 166 -5.31 0.91 -16.51
CA GLU A 166 -6.34 1.11 -15.52
C GLU A 166 -5.99 0.37 -14.24
N ILE A 167 -6.23 1.06 -13.12
CA ILE A 167 -5.89 0.59 -11.79
C ILE A 167 -7.07 0.87 -10.87
N THR A 168 -7.74 -0.14 -10.33
CA THR A 168 -8.68 0.10 -9.22
C THR A 168 -7.90 0.24 -7.93
N HIS A 169 -8.18 1.30 -7.19
CA HIS A 169 -7.61 1.54 -5.88
C HIS A 169 -8.71 1.61 -4.85
N THR A 170 -8.74 0.60 -3.97
CA THR A 170 -9.64 0.58 -2.82
C THR A 170 -8.91 0.96 -1.54
N TYR A 171 -9.50 1.87 -0.78
CA TYR A 171 -8.98 2.33 0.50
C TYR A 171 -10.11 2.94 1.33
N ASP A 172 -10.12 2.67 2.63
CA ASP A 172 -11.20 3.06 3.54
C ASP A 172 -11.52 4.55 3.45
N ILE A 173 -10.48 5.38 3.51
CA ILE A 173 -10.64 6.84 3.46
C ILE A 173 -10.34 7.43 2.08
N VAL A 174 -10.46 6.64 1.00
CA VAL A 174 -10.13 7.10 -0.37
C VAL A 174 -10.91 8.35 -0.76
N CYS A 175 -12.15 8.49 -0.28
CA CYS A 175 -13.00 9.64 -0.56
C CYS A 175 -12.43 10.98 -0.05
N GLN A 176 -11.57 10.93 0.96
CA GLN A 176 -10.87 12.08 1.52
C GLN A 176 -9.45 12.16 0.95
N TYR A 177 -8.76 11.02 0.95
CA TYR A 177 -7.38 10.86 0.47
C TYR A 177 -7.18 11.33 -0.97
N SER A 178 -8.09 10.94 -1.88
CA SER A 178 -8.02 11.23 -3.32
C SER A 178 -8.20 12.71 -3.67
N LYS A 179 -8.79 13.54 -2.79
CA LYS A 179 -9.07 14.95 -3.10
C LYS A 179 -7.81 15.78 -3.38
N LYS A 180 -6.72 15.46 -2.68
CA LYS A 180 -5.45 16.19 -2.76
C LYS A 180 -4.26 15.33 -3.18
N ILE A 181 -4.52 14.08 -3.61
CA ILE A 181 -3.45 13.14 -3.99
C ILE A 181 -2.57 13.71 -5.09
N ARG A 182 -3.16 14.34 -6.12
CA ARG A 182 -2.41 14.96 -7.22
C ARG A 182 -1.43 16.01 -6.71
N ALA A 183 -1.87 16.95 -5.88
CA ALA A 183 -1.00 18.00 -5.34
C ALA A 183 0.13 17.44 -4.46
N ARG A 184 -0.13 16.33 -3.74
CA ARG A 184 0.92 15.66 -2.95
C ARG A 184 1.93 14.94 -3.85
N TRP A 185 1.46 14.22 -4.87
CA TRP A 185 2.31 13.53 -5.84
C TRP A 185 3.09 14.50 -6.72
N GLU A 186 2.52 15.63 -7.15
CA GLU A 186 3.25 16.69 -7.87
C GLU A 186 4.48 17.17 -7.09
N LYS A 187 4.38 17.23 -5.77
CA LYS A 187 5.46 17.68 -4.90
C LYS A 187 6.51 16.60 -4.65
N HIS A 188 6.09 15.34 -4.52
CA HIS A 188 6.94 14.27 -3.99
C HIS A 188 7.31 13.17 -5.01
N PHE A 189 6.48 12.97 -6.03
CA PHE A 189 6.62 11.95 -7.09
C PHE A 189 6.22 12.55 -8.48
N PRO A 190 6.89 13.62 -8.93
CA PRO A 190 6.48 14.36 -10.13
C PRO A 190 6.62 13.56 -11.43
N GLU A 191 7.56 12.62 -11.50
CA GLU A 191 7.80 11.79 -12.69
C GLU A 191 6.68 10.76 -12.88
N GLU A 192 6.05 10.33 -11.77
CA GLU A 192 5.05 9.29 -11.72
C GLU A 192 3.61 9.81 -11.62
N ILE A 193 3.40 11.12 -11.65
CA ILE A 193 2.08 11.76 -11.51
C ILE A 193 1.04 11.20 -12.50
N GLY A 194 1.46 10.83 -13.71
CA GLY A 194 0.58 10.27 -14.75
C GLY A 194 -0.05 8.93 -14.35
N LEU A 195 0.50 8.23 -13.35
CA LEU A 195 -0.13 7.02 -12.82
C LEU A 195 -1.48 7.32 -12.16
N LEU A 196 -1.67 8.52 -11.62
CA LEU A 196 -2.94 8.92 -10.99
C LEU A 196 -4.09 9.00 -12.00
N ASP A 197 -3.80 9.30 -13.27
CA ASP A 197 -4.81 9.37 -14.34
C ASP A 197 -5.39 7.98 -14.70
N ARG A 198 -4.67 6.92 -14.30
CA ARG A 198 -5.04 5.51 -14.50
C ARG A 198 -5.92 4.98 -13.37
N MET A 199 -6.05 5.75 -12.28
CA MET A 199 -6.65 5.26 -11.04
C MET A 199 -8.16 5.46 -10.97
N ILE A 200 -8.87 4.41 -10.57
CA ILE A 200 -10.28 4.45 -10.24
C ILE A 200 -10.42 4.17 -8.74
N HIS A 201 -10.80 5.20 -7.99
CA HIS A 201 -10.92 5.14 -6.55
C HIS A 201 -12.29 4.61 -6.09
N ALA A 202 -12.28 3.71 -5.11
CA ALA A 202 -13.47 3.23 -4.42
C ALA A 202 -13.19 2.96 -2.94
N VAL A 203 -14.22 3.05 -2.09
CA VAL A 203 -14.14 2.60 -0.70
C VAL A 203 -14.51 1.12 -0.67
N LEU A 204 -13.88 0.36 0.23
CA LEU A 204 -14.15 -1.05 0.42
C LEU A 204 -15.65 -1.29 0.75
N LYS A 205 -16.19 -2.44 0.33
CA LYS A 205 -17.64 -2.67 0.37
C LYS A 205 -18.24 -2.69 1.78
N LYS A 206 -17.50 -3.12 2.81
CA LYS A 206 -18.01 -3.08 4.19
C LYS A 206 -17.94 -1.67 4.74
N HIS A 207 -16.86 -0.97 4.41
CA HIS A 207 -16.56 0.36 4.93
C HIS A 207 -17.47 1.42 4.33
N ILE A 208 -17.86 1.30 3.06
CA ILE A 208 -18.65 2.33 2.37
C ILE A 208 -19.95 2.68 3.11
N VAL A 209 -20.58 1.72 3.80
CA VAL A 209 -21.81 1.93 4.60
C VAL A 209 -21.60 2.96 5.72
N GLY A 210 -20.38 3.08 6.25
CA GLY A 210 -20.02 4.06 7.28
C GLY A 210 -19.82 5.48 6.74
N HIS A 211 -19.76 5.66 5.42
CA HIS A 211 -19.55 6.97 4.81
C HIS A 211 -20.85 7.74 4.62
N ILE A 212 -20.75 9.06 4.45
CA ILE A 212 -21.90 9.90 4.09
C ILE A 212 -22.51 9.46 2.75
N GLN A 213 -23.81 9.73 2.57
CA GLN A 213 -24.56 9.27 1.39
C GLN A 213 -23.91 9.65 0.05
N GLU A 214 -23.35 10.86 -0.07
CA GLU A 214 -22.62 11.27 -1.28
C GLU A 214 -21.44 10.34 -1.60
N CYS A 215 -20.68 9.95 -0.56
CA CYS A 215 -19.57 9.01 -0.72
C CYS A 215 -20.08 7.62 -1.12
N GLN A 216 -21.18 7.15 -0.51
CA GLN A 216 -21.81 5.87 -0.85
C GLN A 216 -22.16 5.75 -2.33
N VAL A 217 -22.60 6.84 -2.95
CA VAL A 217 -22.89 6.85 -4.39
C VAL A 217 -21.60 6.97 -5.22
N ARG A 218 -20.70 7.90 -4.84
CA ARG A 218 -19.53 8.23 -5.67
C ARG A 218 -18.39 7.21 -5.60
N TYR A 219 -18.22 6.53 -4.48
CA TYR A 219 -17.09 5.66 -4.20
C TYR A 219 -17.49 4.21 -3.94
N SER A 220 -18.75 3.82 -4.09
CA SER A 220 -19.13 2.41 -4.03
C SER A 220 -18.53 1.63 -5.20
N CYS A 221 -17.89 0.50 -4.89
CA CYS A 221 -17.43 -0.47 -5.89
C CYS A 221 -18.56 -0.92 -6.83
N ASP A 222 -19.80 -1.01 -6.35
CA ASP A 222 -20.94 -1.51 -7.14
C ASP A 222 -21.40 -0.52 -8.22
N TYR A 223 -21.03 0.75 -8.09
CA TYR A 223 -21.36 1.80 -9.06
C TYR A 223 -20.17 2.17 -9.96
N LYS A 224 -19.05 1.44 -9.87
CA LYS A 224 -17.87 1.65 -10.72
C LYS A 224 -17.82 0.60 -11.82
N GLU A 225 -17.71 1.08 -13.05
CA GLU A 225 -17.55 0.21 -14.23
C GLU A 225 -16.30 -0.68 -14.09
N GLY A 226 -16.45 -1.96 -14.43
CA GLY A 226 -15.36 -2.93 -14.40
C GLY A 226 -14.93 -3.42 -13.01
N PHE A 227 -15.58 -3.01 -11.92
CA PHE A 227 -15.28 -3.54 -10.58
C PHE A 227 -15.86 -4.94 -10.33
N GLY A 228 -16.90 -5.34 -11.07
CA GLY A 228 -17.53 -6.65 -10.93
C GLY A 228 -17.92 -6.96 -9.47
N ARG A 229 -17.47 -8.10 -8.95
CA ARG A 229 -17.70 -8.53 -7.56
C ARG A 229 -16.51 -8.30 -6.63
N VAL A 230 -15.60 -7.37 -6.94
CA VAL A 230 -14.47 -7.03 -6.06
C VAL A 230 -15.01 -6.52 -4.72
N TYR A 231 -14.66 -7.22 -3.64
CA TYR A 231 -15.06 -6.85 -2.27
C TYR A 231 -14.11 -5.81 -1.65
N GLY A 232 -12.84 -5.82 -2.05
CA GLY A 232 -11.82 -4.85 -1.66
C GLY A 232 -11.14 -5.14 -0.31
N GLU A 233 -11.62 -6.11 0.47
CA GLU A 233 -11.17 -6.35 1.85
C GLU A 233 -10.19 -7.51 2.01
N GLY A 234 -9.52 -7.90 0.93
CA GLY A 234 -8.49 -8.94 0.98
C GLY A 234 -7.42 -8.67 2.04
N VAL A 235 -7.04 -7.40 2.16
CA VAL A 235 -6.06 -6.90 3.13
C VAL A 235 -6.45 -7.20 4.59
N GLU A 236 -7.74 -7.16 4.92
CA GLU A 236 -8.25 -7.43 6.27
C GLU A 236 -8.13 -8.91 6.66
N ALA A 237 -8.31 -9.82 5.70
CA ALA A 237 -8.08 -11.24 5.94
C ALA A 237 -6.61 -11.52 6.21
N MET A 238 -5.71 -10.87 5.47
CA MET A 238 -4.25 -10.98 5.65
C MET A 238 -3.82 -10.47 7.03
N TRP A 239 -4.51 -9.46 7.57
CA TRP A 239 -4.26 -8.98 8.94
C TRP A 239 -4.50 -10.02 10.01
N ALA A 240 -5.45 -10.94 9.84
CA ALA A 240 -5.67 -11.98 10.84
C ALA A 240 -4.41 -12.85 11.06
N GLU A 241 -3.72 -13.18 9.97
CA GLU A 241 -2.50 -13.98 9.99
C GLU A 241 -1.29 -13.14 10.40
N ASP A 242 -1.15 -11.95 9.82
CA ASP A 242 -0.06 -11.02 10.12
C ASP A 242 -0.05 -10.56 11.60
N ASN A 243 -1.22 -10.47 12.22
CA ASN A 243 -1.33 -10.10 13.63
C ASN A 243 -0.73 -11.15 14.59
N GLN A 244 -0.51 -12.39 14.15
CA GLN A 244 0.08 -13.44 14.99
C GLN A 244 1.55 -13.15 15.32
N GLN A 245 2.29 -12.49 14.41
CA GLN A 245 3.69 -12.09 14.66
C GLN A 245 3.83 -10.79 15.46
N SER A 246 2.76 -10.00 15.57
CA SER A 246 2.79 -8.63 16.10
C SER A 246 3.42 -8.50 17.50
N SER A 247 3.24 -9.49 18.37
CA SER A 247 3.78 -9.49 19.73
C SER A 247 5.30 -9.61 19.76
N GLY A 248 5.89 -10.40 18.86
CA GLY A 248 7.33 -10.55 18.69
C GLY A 248 7.96 -9.31 18.06
N LEU A 249 7.36 -8.83 16.96
CA LEU A 249 7.80 -7.62 16.25
C LEU A 249 7.91 -6.40 17.18
N ARG A 250 6.98 -6.30 18.13
CA ARG A 250 6.91 -5.21 19.10
C ARG A 250 8.17 -5.02 19.92
N GLU A 251 8.95 -6.08 20.11
CA GLU A 251 10.14 -6.09 20.95
C GLU A 251 11.46 -6.15 20.13
N MET A 252 11.39 -6.27 18.80
CA MET A 252 12.55 -6.35 17.89
C MET A 252 13.15 -4.99 17.55
N ASN A 253 14.44 -4.95 17.18
CA ASN A 253 15.06 -3.77 16.57
C ASN A 253 14.48 -3.52 15.16
N GLN A 254 14.77 -2.37 14.56
CA GLN A 254 14.08 -1.95 13.34
C GLN A 254 14.42 -2.86 12.14
N GLY A 255 15.70 -3.16 11.93
CA GLY A 255 16.16 -4.01 10.84
C GLY A 255 15.57 -5.42 10.95
N MET A 256 15.79 -6.07 12.09
CA MET A 256 15.23 -7.40 12.34
C MET A 256 13.69 -7.45 12.23
N ARG A 257 12.98 -6.42 12.70
CA ARG A 257 11.53 -6.35 12.58
C ARG A 257 11.09 -6.34 11.11
N GLN A 258 11.74 -5.52 10.27
CA GLN A 258 11.43 -5.47 8.84
C GLN A 258 11.73 -6.83 8.19
N ASP A 259 12.86 -7.46 8.49
CA ASP A 259 13.20 -8.77 7.93
C ASP A 259 12.19 -9.86 8.30
N VAL A 260 11.76 -9.94 9.56
CA VAL A 260 10.73 -10.91 9.96
C VAL A 260 9.40 -10.62 9.27
N THR A 261 9.03 -9.34 9.16
CA THR A 261 7.80 -8.93 8.47
C THR A 261 7.84 -9.32 6.99
N GLU A 262 8.91 -8.94 6.29
CA GLU A 262 9.09 -9.21 4.86
C GLU A 262 9.26 -10.70 4.57
N ASN A 263 9.91 -11.47 5.44
CA ASN A 263 10.01 -12.91 5.30
C ASN A 263 8.63 -13.58 5.40
N ASN A 264 7.80 -13.16 6.35
CA ASN A 264 6.43 -13.67 6.49
C ASN A 264 5.54 -13.27 5.31
N HIS A 265 5.68 -12.03 4.81
CA HIS A 265 4.94 -11.56 3.64
C HIS A 265 5.43 -12.21 2.33
N MET A 266 6.70 -12.56 2.25
CA MET A 266 7.27 -13.30 1.13
C MET A 266 6.78 -14.75 1.12
N PHE A 267 6.69 -15.39 2.29
CA PHE A 267 6.08 -16.70 2.45
C PHE A 267 4.58 -16.67 2.10
N TRP A 268 3.86 -15.62 2.48
CA TRP A 268 2.47 -15.43 2.07
C TRP A 268 2.31 -15.34 0.54
N ASN A 269 3.28 -14.72 -0.14
CA ASN A 269 3.28 -14.59 -1.59
C ASN A 269 3.75 -15.84 -2.35
N SER A 270 4.26 -16.88 -1.68
CA SER A 270 4.84 -18.09 -2.30
C SER A 270 3.85 -19.22 -2.58
#